data_AF-A0A8H5TRX9-F1
#
_entry.id   AF-A0A8H5TRX9-F1
#
_cell.length_a   1.000
_cell.length_b   1.000
_cell.length_c   1.000
_cell.angle_alpha   90.00
_cell.angle_beta   90.00
_cell.angle_gamma   90.00
#
_symmetry.space_group_name_H-M   'P 1'
#
loop_
_entity.id
_entity.type
_entity.pdbx_description
1 polymer ?
#
loop_
_entity_poly.entity_id
_entity_poly.type
_entity_poly.pdbx_seq_one_letter_code
_entity_poly.pdbx_strand_id
1 'polypeptide(L)'
;MVHVDNEHGVPHYWGKTGKGLQKLITIVATTDFLLFGYDQGVMSGIISAPAFTDDFPQVLDETYEGFVVSIYAVGCFLGALFILNFGDRLGRRKSIFLGAIVMIIGVIIQIAAVPPSGGATAQFIIGRCITGIGNGINTSTIPTYQAECSESHNRGKLICIEGGNVAIGTLIAYWIDYGCTYGPAPFVWRFPIAFQVVFATIVLVMMMKLPESPRWLLTHGRREEAVTILAGLNGQPRDSHDVTTQMATIEKAIAAAGHKGGKTPFSALFTGGKTQHFRRLILGASSQMMQQLSGCNAVIYYFPILFQKSIGTDHNLALLLGGVNMIIYSIFATTSWFAVERVGRRKLFLIGTVGQCLSMILSFGALIPGTASASKGAAVGLFTYIAFFGATWLPLPWLYPAEINPLKTRAKANATSTVSNWLWNFFIVMITPVMIHGTGTNGWGTYAFFAAMNACFFPIIYFFYPETSGRSLEEIDLIFAKGYTEKKSYVTAAKELPPMEDHEVHEKAREYGFGSDDDIKASHFESEGDNGVMTDSAV
;
A
#
# COMPACT_ATOMS: atom_id res chain seq x y z
N MET A 1 18.18 -15.39 21.76
CA MET A 1 18.01 -13.93 21.65
C MET A 1 17.94 -13.52 20.19
N VAL A 2 17.14 -12.51 19.86
CA VAL A 2 16.97 -12.02 18.48
C VAL A 2 18.14 -11.13 18.06
N HIS A 3 18.72 -10.41 19.01
CA HIS A 3 19.91 -9.58 18.85
C HIS A 3 21.09 -10.16 19.65
N VAL A 4 22.28 -9.66 19.32
CA VAL A 4 23.52 -9.84 20.09
C VAL A 4 24.11 -8.44 20.26
N ASP A 5 24.77 -8.16 21.38
CA ASP A 5 25.40 -6.87 21.61
C ASP A 5 26.86 -6.91 21.13
N ASN A 6 27.37 -5.79 20.62
CA ASN A 6 28.80 -5.64 20.36
C ASN A 6 29.56 -5.21 21.63
N GLU A 7 30.88 -5.09 21.53
CA GLU A 7 31.77 -4.68 22.64
C GLU A 7 31.44 -3.29 23.22
N HIS A 8 30.69 -2.47 22.48
CA HIS A 8 30.25 -1.13 22.88
C HIS A 8 28.80 -1.10 23.39
N GLY A 9 28.17 -2.27 23.62
CA GLY A 9 26.79 -2.36 24.10
C GLY A 9 25.71 -1.96 23.08
N VAL A 10 26.08 -1.92 21.78
CA VAL A 10 25.16 -1.63 20.68
C VAL A 10 24.50 -2.94 20.19
N PRO A 11 23.17 -3.03 20.21
CA PRO A 11 22.47 -4.23 19.74
C PRO A 11 22.58 -4.36 18.22
N HIS A 12 22.88 -5.57 17.74
CA HIS A 12 22.87 -5.88 16.32
C HIS A 12 21.94 -7.04 15.97
N TYR A 13 21.29 -6.90 14.81
CA TYR A 13 20.33 -7.82 14.23
C TYR A 13 20.90 -8.28 12.90
N TRP A 14 21.02 -9.59 12.68
CA TRP A 14 21.78 -10.13 11.52
C TRP A 14 23.21 -9.55 11.38
N GLY A 15 23.86 -9.22 12.50
CA GLY A 15 25.20 -8.60 12.48
C GLY A 15 25.20 -7.16 11.97
N LYS A 16 24.04 -6.50 11.86
CA LYS A 16 23.88 -5.13 11.40
C LYS A 16 23.20 -4.25 12.45
N THR A 17 23.54 -2.96 12.42
CA THR A 17 23.00 -1.90 13.27
C THR A 17 22.92 -0.60 12.45
N GLY A 18 22.22 0.43 12.93
CA GLY A 18 22.07 1.72 12.27
C GLY A 18 21.52 1.60 10.85
N LYS A 19 22.15 2.32 9.91
CA LYS A 19 21.84 2.26 8.46
C LYS A 19 21.88 0.85 7.88
N GLY A 20 22.73 -0.03 8.42
CA GLY A 20 22.80 -1.42 7.97
C GLY A 20 21.54 -2.20 8.31
N LEU A 21 21.00 -1.99 9.51
CA LEU A 21 19.75 -2.61 9.94
C LEU A 21 18.55 -2.02 9.20
N GLN A 22 18.51 -0.70 9.03
CA GLN A 22 17.46 -0.03 8.25
C GLN A 22 17.40 -0.60 6.82
N LYS A 23 18.55 -0.82 6.17
CA LYS A 23 18.59 -1.48 4.84
C LYS A 23 18.00 -2.89 4.85
N LEU A 24 18.25 -3.71 5.87
CA LEU A 24 17.68 -5.06 5.94
C LEU A 24 16.15 -5.02 6.12
N ILE A 25 15.65 -4.07 6.91
CA ILE A 25 14.21 -3.82 7.07
C ILE A 25 13.59 -3.40 5.74
N THR A 26 14.24 -2.48 5.01
CA THR A 26 13.77 -2.09 3.68
C THR A 26 13.81 -3.26 2.71
N ILE A 27 14.88 -4.07 2.69
CA ILE A 27 14.97 -5.25 1.81
C ILE A 27 13.82 -6.22 2.07
N VAL A 28 13.49 -6.51 3.34
CA VAL A 28 12.39 -7.44 3.65
C VAL A 28 11.04 -6.85 3.23
N ALA A 29 10.83 -5.54 3.48
CA ALA A 29 9.60 -4.86 3.10
C ALA A 29 9.41 -4.82 1.57
N THR A 30 10.47 -4.50 0.84
CA THR A 30 10.44 -4.49 -0.63
C THR A 30 10.31 -5.88 -1.23
N THR A 31 10.90 -6.91 -0.62
CA THR A 31 10.79 -8.29 -1.09
C THR A 31 9.37 -8.82 -0.95
N ASP A 32 8.68 -8.45 0.12
CA ASP A 32 7.28 -8.83 0.30
C ASP A 32 6.33 -8.11 -0.66
N PHE A 33 6.53 -6.81 -0.90
CA PHE A 33 5.75 -6.11 -1.93
C PHE A 33 6.10 -6.58 -3.35
N LEU A 34 7.33 -7.04 -3.58
CA LEU A 34 7.69 -7.76 -4.79
C LEU A 34 6.91 -9.07 -4.89
N LEU A 35 6.82 -9.86 -3.82
CA LEU A 35 6.01 -11.08 -3.78
C LEU A 35 4.53 -10.80 -4.07
N PHE A 36 3.95 -9.76 -3.48
CA PHE A 36 2.60 -9.28 -3.84
C PHE A 36 2.49 -9.02 -5.34
N GLY A 37 3.43 -8.26 -5.92
CA GLY A 37 3.48 -7.99 -7.36
C GLY A 37 3.64 -9.23 -8.23
N TYR A 38 4.43 -10.20 -7.77
CA TYR A 38 4.64 -11.48 -8.42
C TYR A 38 3.31 -12.26 -8.53
N ASP A 39 2.55 -12.33 -7.43
CA ASP A 39 1.22 -12.95 -7.42
C ASP A 39 0.21 -12.28 -8.36
N GLN A 40 0.33 -10.96 -8.57
CA GLN A 40 -0.48 -10.26 -9.57
C GLN A 40 -0.06 -10.70 -10.98
N GLY A 41 1.24 -10.74 -11.26
CA GLY A 41 1.78 -11.05 -12.59
C GLY A 41 1.55 -12.50 -13.03
N VAL A 42 1.72 -13.46 -12.11
CA VAL A 42 1.71 -14.90 -12.43
C VAL A 42 0.38 -15.37 -13.05
N MET A 43 -0.74 -14.78 -12.63
CA MET A 43 -2.03 -15.16 -13.22
C MET A 43 -2.20 -14.65 -14.65
N SER A 44 -1.55 -13.53 -15.00
CA SER A 44 -1.69 -12.89 -16.31
C SER A 44 -1.14 -13.77 -17.43
N GLY A 45 0.00 -14.44 -17.20
CA GLY A 45 0.61 -15.33 -18.17
C GLY A 45 -0.03 -16.71 -18.23
N ILE A 46 -0.53 -17.25 -17.09
CA ILE A 46 -1.02 -18.63 -17.03
C ILE A 46 -2.52 -18.78 -17.37
N ILE A 47 -3.38 -17.80 -17.04
CA ILE A 47 -4.85 -18.01 -17.07
C ILE A 47 -5.38 -18.36 -18.47
N SER A 48 -4.73 -17.82 -19.50
CA SER A 48 -5.09 -18.02 -20.91
C SER A 48 -4.20 -19.03 -21.63
N ALA A 49 -3.25 -19.66 -20.92
CA ALA A 49 -2.35 -20.62 -21.52
C ALA A 49 -3.09 -21.95 -21.80
N PRO A 50 -2.92 -22.57 -22.99
CA PRO A 50 -3.60 -23.83 -23.32
C PRO A 50 -3.38 -24.93 -22.27
N ALA A 51 -2.15 -25.05 -21.76
CA ALA A 51 -1.81 -26.01 -20.71
C ALA A 51 -2.60 -25.82 -19.41
N PHE A 52 -3.03 -24.59 -19.10
CA PHE A 52 -3.84 -24.31 -17.93
C PHE A 52 -5.33 -24.53 -18.23
N THR A 53 -5.82 -24.09 -19.39
CA THR A 53 -7.22 -24.26 -19.77
C THR A 53 -7.60 -25.72 -20.00
N ASP A 54 -6.67 -26.55 -20.47
CA ASP A 54 -6.87 -28.00 -20.63
C ASP A 54 -7.00 -28.70 -19.27
N ASP A 55 -6.21 -28.26 -18.28
CA ASP A 55 -6.23 -28.76 -16.91
C ASP A 55 -7.45 -28.24 -16.12
N PHE A 56 -7.93 -27.03 -16.41
CA PHE A 56 -9.01 -26.33 -15.70
C PHE A 56 -10.06 -25.75 -16.66
N PRO A 57 -10.81 -26.58 -17.41
CA PRO A 57 -11.68 -26.12 -18.51
C PRO A 57 -12.83 -25.19 -18.08
N GLN A 58 -13.16 -25.14 -16.78
CA GLN A 58 -14.18 -24.22 -16.27
C GLN A 58 -13.80 -22.75 -16.49
N VAL A 59 -12.50 -22.41 -16.56
CA VAL A 59 -12.03 -21.03 -16.79
C VAL A 59 -12.26 -20.53 -18.21
N LEU A 60 -12.78 -21.37 -19.11
CA LEU A 60 -13.22 -20.93 -20.44
C LEU A 60 -14.51 -20.09 -20.37
N ASP A 61 -15.29 -20.23 -19.30
CA ASP A 61 -16.40 -19.33 -19.00
C ASP A 61 -15.87 -18.03 -18.39
N GLU A 62 -16.24 -16.87 -18.94
CA GLU A 62 -15.67 -15.57 -18.52
C GLU A 62 -15.98 -15.22 -17.06
N THR A 63 -17.13 -15.67 -16.54
CA THR A 63 -17.50 -15.42 -15.14
C THR A 63 -16.62 -16.25 -14.22
N TYR A 64 -16.36 -17.51 -14.59
CA TYR A 64 -15.52 -18.41 -13.84
C TYR A 64 -14.03 -18.03 -13.95
N GLU A 65 -13.57 -17.56 -15.11
CA GLU A 65 -12.25 -16.94 -15.30
C GLU A 65 -12.05 -15.79 -14.31
N GLY A 66 -12.98 -14.84 -14.31
CA GLY A 66 -13.00 -13.72 -13.39
C GLY A 66 -12.98 -14.16 -11.93
N PHE A 67 -13.74 -15.20 -11.59
CA PHE A 67 -13.80 -15.75 -10.23
C PHE A 67 -12.48 -16.40 -9.79
N VAL A 68 -11.89 -17.25 -10.63
CA VAL A 68 -10.63 -17.96 -10.33
C VAL A 68 -9.49 -16.96 -10.13
N VAL A 69 -9.40 -15.91 -10.94
CA VAL A 69 -8.37 -14.87 -10.76
C VAL A 69 -8.66 -14.04 -9.50
N SER A 70 -9.90 -13.57 -9.33
CA SER A 70 -10.28 -12.61 -8.28
C SER A 70 -10.40 -13.21 -6.86
N ILE A 71 -10.60 -14.52 -6.70
CA ILE A 71 -10.76 -15.15 -5.36
C ILE A 71 -9.53 -14.94 -4.46
N TYR A 72 -8.35 -14.75 -5.04
CA TYR A 72 -7.14 -14.34 -4.31
C TYR A 72 -7.34 -13.02 -3.57
N ALA A 73 -8.03 -12.04 -4.17
CA ALA A 73 -8.31 -10.75 -3.53
C ALA A 73 -9.31 -10.88 -2.37
N VAL A 74 -10.25 -11.84 -2.43
CA VAL A 74 -11.11 -12.18 -1.28
C VAL A 74 -10.27 -12.74 -0.14
N GLY A 75 -9.32 -13.63 -0.44
CA GLY A 75 -8.33 -14.08 0.54
C GLY A 75 -7.59 -12.90 1.18
N CYS A 76 -7.07 -11.99 0.37
CA CYS A 76 -6.35 -10.81 0.85
C CYS A 76 -7.22 -9.90 1.73
N PHE A 77 -8.49 -9.71 1.36
CA PHE A 77 -9.48 -8.99 2.16
C PHE A 77 -9.66 -9.64 3.55
N LEU A 78 -9.79 -10.96 3.61
CA LEU A 78 -9.90 -11.70 4.87
C LEU A 78 -8.63 -11.60 5.72
N GLY A 79 -7.44 -11.68 5.10
CA GLY A 79 -6.15 -11.47 5.77
C GLY A 79 -6.00 -10.06 6.35
N ALA A 80 -6.45 -9.04 5.60
CA ALA A 80 -6.44 -7.65 6.08
C ALA A 80 -7.42 -7.43 7.24
N LEU A 81 -8.62 -8.03 7.18
CA LEU A 81 -9.57 -8.03 8.30
C LEU A 81 -9.00 -8.74 9.55
N PHE A 82 -8.26 -9.83 9.36
CA PHE A 82 -7.58 -10.50 10.47
C PHE A 82 -6.59 -9.55 11.15
N ILE A 83 -5.75 -8.84 10.40
CA ILE A 83 -4.79 -7.88 10.97
C ILE A 83 -5.49 -6.67 11.61
N LEU A 84 -6.59 -6.19 11.03
CA LEU A 84 -7.39 -5.12 11.64
C LEU A 84 -7.89 -5.47 13.05
N ASN A 85 -8.23 -6.74 13.30
CA ASN A 85 -8.79 -7.20 14.57
C ASN A 85 -7.74 -7.75 15.55
N PHE A 86 -6.71 -8.43 15.03
CA PHE A 86 -5.75 -9.20 15.83
C PHE A 86 -4.30 -8.73 15.70
N GLY A 87 -3.98 -7.88 14.71
CA GLY A 87 -2.60 -7.45 14.41
C GLY A 87 -1.92 -6.70 15.55
N ASP A 88 -2.68 -5.92 16.32
CA ASP A 88 -2.14 -5.24 17.50
C ASP A 88 -1.79 -6.23 18.63
N ARG A 89 -2.44 -7.39 18.73
CA ARG A 89 -2.04 -8.41 19.73
C ARG A 89 -0.83 -9.22 19.27
N LEU A 90 -0.74 -9.46 17.96
CA LEU A 90 0.28 -10.33 17.39
C LEU A 90 1.65 -9.63 17.29
N GLY A 91 1.66 -8.32 17.06
CA GLY A 91 2.88 -7.56 16.72
C GLY A 91 3.18 -7.63 15.22
N ARG A 92 4.11 -6.80 14.73
CA ARG A 92 4.37 -6.70 13.30
C ARG A 92 5.20 -7.88 12.81
N ARG A 93 6.24 -8.25 13.55
CA ARG A 93 7.14 -9.35 13.17
C ARG A 93 6.42 -10.69 13.05
N LYS A 94 5.60 -11.04 14.05
CA LYS A 94 4.85 -12.31 14.04
C LYS A 94 3.76 -12.33 12.97
N SER A 95 3.14 -11.19 12.69
CA SER A 95 2.14 -11.07 11.63
C SER A 95 2.75 -11.34 10.25
N ILE A 96 3.90 -10.72 9.93
CA ILE A 96 4.61 -10.95 8.66
C ILE A 96 5.03 -12.42 8.52
N PHE A 97 5.54 -13.01 9.61
CA PHE A 97 5.93 -14.41 9.63
C PHE A 97 4.75 -15.36 9.39
N LEU A 98 3.61 -15.10 10.03
CA LEU A 98 2.38 -15.85 9.84
C LEU A 98 1.87 -15.75 8.39
N GLY A 99 1.82 -14.54 7.84
CA GLY A 99 1.34 -14.34 6.48
C GLY A 99 2.19 -15.09 5.45
N ALA A 100 3.52 -15.03 5.56
CA ALA A 100 4.39 -15.77 4.65
C ALA A 100 4.25 -17.30 4.76
N ILE A 101 4.03 -17.87 5.95
CA ILE A 101 3.71 -19.31 6.10
C ILE A 101 2.39 -19.66 5.41
N VAL A 102 1.35 -18.87 5.65
CA VAL A 102 0.02 -19.09 5.07
C VAL A 102 0.08 -19.00 3.54
N MET A 103 0.88 -18.09 2.98
CA MET A 103 1.14 -18.03 1.54
C MET A 103 1.73 -19.33 1.02
N ILE A 104 2.81 -19.84 1.63
CA ILE A 104 3.47 -21.08 1.20
C ILE A 104 2.50 -22.26 1.22
N ILE A 105 1.66 -22.37 2.26
CA ILE A 105 0.64 -23.43 2.34
C ILE A 105 -0.35 -23.32 1.17
N GLY A 106 -0.85 -22.12 0.88
CA GLY A 106 -1.75 -21.88 -0.24
C GLY A 106 -1.13 -22.23 -1.59
N VAL A 107 0.16 -21.93 -1.77
CA VAL A 107 0.92 -22.29 -2.98
C VAL A 107 1.04 -23.79 -3.13
N ILE A 108 1.40 -24.51 -2.07
CA ILE A 108 1.49 -25.98 -2.07
C ILE A 108 0.15 -26.58 -2.50
N ILE A 109 -0.97 -26.07 -1.98
CA ILE A 109 -2.32 -26.53 -2.34
C ILE A 109 -2.60 -26.30 -3.83
N GLN A 110 -2.22 -25.14 -4.39
CA GLN A 110 -2.40 -24.82 -5.81
C GLN A 110 -1.60 -25.78 -6.72
N ILE A 111 -0.29 -25.91 -6.50
CA ILE A 111 0.58 -26.68 -7.39
C ILE A 111 0.37 -28.21 -7.27
N ALA A 112 -0.15 -28.66 -6.12
CA ALA A 112 -0.52 -30.04 -5.89
C ALA A 112 -1.88 -30.41 -6.50
N ALA A 113 -2.58 -29.50 -7.18
CA ALA A 113 -3.80 -29.85 -7.89
C ALA A 113 -3.50 -30.90 -8.98
N VAL A 114 -4.34 -31.94 -9.03
CA VAL A 114 -4.22 -33.07 -9.97
C VAL A 114 -5.41 -33.03 -10.96
N PRO A 115 -5.35 -32.17 -11.98
CA PRO A 115 -6.29 -32.15 -13.10
C PRO A 115 -6.08 -33.37 -14.03
N PRO A 116 -7.09 -33.75 -14.84
CA PRO A 116 -8.47 -33.26 -14.86
C PRO A 116 -9.34 -34.11 -13.91
N SER A 117 -9.26 -33.88 -12.60
CA SER A 117 -10.18 -34.45 -11.63
C SER A 117 -11.28 -33.44 -11.27
N GLY A 118 -12.49 -33.91 -10.95
CA GLY A 118 -13.63 -33.04 -10.65
C GLY A 118 -13.40 -32.06 -9.47
N GLY A 119 -12.38 -32.31 -8.64
CA GLY A 119 -11.99 -31.44 -7.52
C GLY A 119 -10.78 -30.52 -7.77
N ALA A 120 -10.07 -30.66 -8.90
CA ALA A 120 -8.81 -29.95 -9.14
C ALA A 120 -9.00 -28.41 -9.15
N THR A 121 -10.02 -27.92 -9.85
CA THR A 121 -10.32 -26.49 -9.93
C THR A 121 -10.72 -25.92 -8.56
N ALA A 122 -11.51 -26.67 -7.78
CA ALA A 122 -11.88 -26.27 -6.43
C ALA A 122 -10.66 -26.23 -5.49
N GLN A 123 -9.77 -27.22 -5.57
CA GLN A 123 -8.51 -27.22 -4.83
C GLN A 123 -7.64 -26.01 -5.19
N PHE A 124 -7.53 -25.69 -6.49
CA PHE A 124 -6.79 -24.52 -6.96
C PHE A 124 -7.37 -23.22 -6.40
N ILE A 125 -8.70 -23.04 -6.45
CA ILE A 125 -9.42 -21.89 -5.89
C ILE A 125 -9.19 -21.76 -4.38
N ILE A 126 -9.27 -22.88 -3.63
CA ILE A 126 -8.99 -22.89 -2.18
C ILE A 126 -7.55 -22.47 -1.91
N GLY A 127 -6.58 -23.02 -2.65
CA GLY A 127 -5.18 -22.64 -2.53
C GLY A 127 -4.94 -21.15 -2.84
N ARG A 128 -5.62 -20.60 -3.84
CA ARG A 128 -5.58 -19.16 -4.16
C ARG A 128 -6.14 -18.30 -3.04
N CYS A 129 -7.28 -18.68 -2.47
CA CYS A 129 -7.87 -17.98 -1.32
C CYS A 129 -6.92 -17.99 -0.11
N ILE A 130 -6.33 -19.15 0.22
CA ILE A 130 -5.37 -19.28 1.33
C ILE A 130 -4.11 -18.44 1.06
N THR A 131 -3.57 -18.48 -0.16
CA THR A 131 -2.42 -17.64 -0.53
C THR A 131 -2.75 -16.16 -0.36
N GLY A 132 -3.95 -15.76 -0.80
CA GLY A 132 -4.49 -14.43 -0.59
C GLY A 132 -4.54 -14.03 0.89
N ILE A 133 -5.01 -14.90 1.79
CA ILE A 133 -5.05 -14.61 3.24
C ILE A 133 -3.65 -14.25 3.75
N GLY A 134 -2.64 -15.01 3.36
CA GLY A 134 -1.25 -14.73 3.73
C GLY A 134 -0.76 -13.38 3.21
N ASN A 135 -1.02 -13.08 1.93
CA ASN A 135 -0.66 -11.79 1.33
C ASN A 135 -1.41 -10.60 1.95
N GLY A 136 -2.70 -10.77 2.28
CA GLY A 136 -3.50 -9.76 2.97
C GLY A 136 -2.98 -9.41 4.36
N ILE A 137 -2.46 -10.41 5.08
CA ILE A 137 -1.77 -10.21 6.36
C ILE A 137 -0.50 -9.37 6.16
N ASN A 138 0.34 -9.72 5.18
CA ASN A 138 1.61 -9.05 4.96
C ASN A 138 1.44 -7.62 4.45
N THR A 139 0.62 -7.42 3.41
CA THR A 139 0.34 -6.09 2.82
C THR A 139 -0.35 -5.12 3.79
N SER A 140 -1.01 -5.62 4.84
CA SER A 140 -1.55 -4.78 5.92
C SER A 140 -0.52 -4.43 7.00
N THR A 141 0.54 -5.23 7.13
CA THR A 141 1.49 -5.15 8.25
C THR A 141 2.80 -4.46 7.86
N ILE A 142 3.35 -4.75 6.68
CA ILE A 142 4.69 -4.29 6.29
C ILE A 142 4.82 -2.77 6.16
N PRO A 143 3.88 -2.03 5.55
CA PRO A 143 4.00 -0.58 5.48
C PRO A 143 4.06 0.03 6.88
N THR A 144 3.29 -0.54 7.82
CA THR A 144 3.30 -0.15 9.23
C THR A 144 4.63 -0.49 9.89
N TYR A 145 5.16 -1.70 9.68
CA TYR A 145 6.46 -2.13 10.19
C TYR A 145 7.59 -1.24 9.70
N GLN A 146 7.66 -0.99 8.39
CA GLN A 146 8.65 -0.12 7.77
C GLN A 146 8.54 1.30 8.31
N ALA A 147 7.33 1.87 8.41
CA ALA A 147 7.13 3.21 8.95
C ALA A 147 7.50 3.33 10.43
N GLU A 148 7.26 2.30 11.24
CA GLU A 148 7.56 2.28 12.67
C GLU A 148 9.06 2.05 12.97
N CYS A 149 9.81 1.43 12.04
CA CYS A 149 11.25 1.17 12.19
C CYS A 149 12.17 2.14 11.40
N SER A 150 11.61 2.97 10.52
CA SER A 150 12.37 3.94 9.72
C SER A 150 12.37 5.34 10.34
N GLU A 151 13.42 6.10 10.04
CA GLU A 151 13.49 7.53 10.38
C GLU A 151 12.39 8.34 9.69
N SER A 152 11.91 9.38 10.35
CA SER A 152 10.79 10.21 9.90
C SER A 152 11.02 10.85 8.53
N HIS A 153 12.25 11.31 8.24
CA HIS A 153 12.57 12.07 7.03
C HIS A 153 12.59 11.25 5.74
N ASN A 154 12.76 9.92 5.81
CA ASN A 154 12.84 9.02 4.64
C ASN A 154 11.59 8.17 4.43
N ARG A 155 10.59 8.26 5.31
CA ARG A 155 9.44 7.35 5.33
C ARG A 155 8.68 7.31 4.00
N GLY A 156 8.36 8.48 3.43
CA GLY A 156 7.57 8.55 2.21
C GLY A 156 8.27 7.89 1.02
N LYS A 157 9.57 8.18 0.87
CA LYS A 157 10.41 7.55 -0.15
C LYS A 157 10.50 6.04 0.00
N LEU A 158 10.67 5.52 1.22
CA LEU A 158 10.77 4.07 1.46
C LEU A 158 9.47 3.33 1.11
N ILE A 159 8.31 3.91 1.47
CA ILE A 159 6.99 3.36 1.10
C ILE A 159 6.79 3.41 -0.42
N CYS A 160 7.29 4.43 -1.11
CA CYS A 160 7.26 4.46 -2.58
C CYS A 160 8.18 3.40 -3.22
N ILE A 161 9.36 3.15 -2.64
CA ILE A 161 10.24 2.06 -3.08
C ILE A 161 9.55 0.71 -2.91
N GLU A 162 8.92 0.49 -1.76
CA GLU A 162 8.08 -0.68 -1.47
C GLU A 162 6.95 -0.82 -2.50
N GLY A 163 6.13 0.21 -2.70
CA GLY A 163 5.04 0.22 -3.69
C GLY A 163 5.51 0.02 -5.14
N GLY A 164 6.67 0.57 -5.51
CA GLY A 164 7.25 0.38 -6.84
C GLY A 164 7.77 -1.04 -7.09
N ASN A 165 8.17 -1.77 -6.04
CA ASN A 165 8.62 -3.16 -6.18
C ASN A 165 7.48 -4.12 -6.55
N VAL A 166 6.21 -3.73 -6.37
CA VAL A 166 5.07 -4.46 -6.92
C VAL A 166 5.21 -4.62 -8.44
N ALA A 167 5.54 -3.53 -9.15
CA ALA A 167 5.73 -3.59 -10.60
C ALA A 167 6.89 -4.50 -11.01
N ILE A 168 7.99 -4.46 -10.26
CA ILE A 168 9.16 -5.32 -10.49
C ILE A 168 8.80 -6.80 -10.27
N GLY A 169 8.02 -7.11 -9.23
CA GLY A 169 7.51 -8.46 -9.00
C GLY A 169 6.63 -8.95 -10.15
N THR A 170 5.72 -8.10 -10.62
CA THR A 170 4.86 -8.40 -11.78
C THR A 170 5.70 -8.65 -13.04
N LEU A 171 6.73 -7.85 -13.29
CA LEU A 171 7.69 -8.06 -14.39
C LEU A 171 8.38 -9.42 -14.30
N ILE A 172 8.91 -9.77 -13.13
CA ILE A 172 9.60 -11.05 -12.94
C ILE A 172 8.65 -12.22 -13.21
N ALA A 173 7.44 -12.18 -12.63
CA ALA A 173 6.43 -13.22 -12.84
C ALA A 173 6.09 -13.38 -14.33
N TYR A 174 5.82 -12.27 -15.01
CA TYR A 174 5.41 -12.29 -16.41
C TYR A 174 6.47 -12.92 -17.33
N TRP A 175 7.75 -12.58 -17.14
CA TRP A 175 8.83 -13.17 -17.95
C TRP A 175 9.12 -14.62 -17.58
N ILE A 176 8.89 -15.02 -16.32
CA ILE A 176 8.94 -16.42 -15.91
C ILE A 176 7.80 -17.20 -16.58
N ASP A 177 6.57 -16.70 -16.57
CA ASP A 177 5.44 -17.31 -17.25
C ASP A 177 5.74 -17.50 -18.73
N TYR A 178 6.19 -16.43 -19.40
CA TYR A 178 6.56 -16.47 -20.81
C TYR A 178 7.63 -17.54 -21.10
N GLY A 179 8.68 -17.60 -20.28
CA GLY A 179 9.71 -18.63 -20.40
C GLY A 179 9.18 -20.05 -20.17
N CYS A 180 8.23 -20.22 -19.25
CA CYS A 180 7.64 -21.52 -18.93
C CYS A 180 6.73 -22.05 -20.04
N THR A 181 6.21 -21.19 -20.93
CA THR A 181 5.40 -21.62 -22.09
C THR A 181 6.17 -22.53 -23.06
N TYR A 182 7.51 -22.48 -23.05
CA TYR A 182 8.37 -23.36 -23.85
C TYR A 182 8.64 -24.72 -23.18
N GLY A 183 8.14 -24.93 -21.95
CA GLY A 183 8.28 -26.18 -21.21
C GLY A 183 7.12 -27.17 -21.42
N PRO A 184 7.15 -28.33 -20.75
CA PRO A 184 6.05 -29.28 -20.74
C PRO A 184 4.76 -28.67 -20.14
N ALA A 185 3.58 -29.10 -20.59
CA ALA A 185 2.30 -28.52 -20.15
C ALA A 185 2.13 -28.40 -18.61
N PRO A 186 2.41 -29.42 -17.78
CA PRO A 186 2.40 -29.30 -16.32
C PRO A 186 3.32 -28.22 -15.75
N PHE A 187 4.44 -27.95 -16.40
CA PHE A 187 5.45 -26.99 -15.97
C PHE A 187 4.99 -25.55 -16.18
N VAL A 188 4.23 -25.30 -17.25
CA VAL A 188 3.76 -23.96 -17.68
C VAL A 188 3.10 -23.18 -16.54
N TRP A 189 2.27 -23.85 -15.72
CA TRP A 189 1.55 -23.18 -14.64
C TRP A 189 2.06 -23.56 -13.24
N ARG A 190 2.57 -24.78 -13.03
CA ARG A 190 3.03 -25.20 -11.70
C ARG A 190 4.31 -24.49 -11.27
N PHE A 191 5.28 -24.33 -12.18
CA PHE A 191 6.57 -23.75 -11.81
C PHE A 191 6.47 -22.26 -11.48
N PRO A 192 5.83 -21.40 -12.29
CA PRO A 192 5.69 -19.99 -11.93
C PRO A 192 4.96 -19.79 -10.60
N ILE A 193 3.89 -20.55 -10.35
CA ILE A 193 3.19 -20.51 -9.06
C ILE A 193 4.10 -20.98 -7.93
N ALA A 194 4.86 -22.07 -8.09
CA ALA A 194 5.78 -22.57 -7.06
C ALA A 194 6.94 -21.60 -6.76
N PHE A 195 7.43 -20.90 -7.79
CA PHE A 195 8.60 -20.01 -7.66
C PHE A 195 8.36 -18.85 -6.70
N GLN A 196 7.11 -18.43 -6.49
CA GLN A 196 6.79 -17.40 -5.49
C GLN A 196 7.25 -17.77 -4.06
N VAL A 197 7.36 -19.08 -3.74
CA VAL A 197 7.84 -19.59 -2.45
C VAL A 197 9.27 -19.13 -2.17
N VAL A 198 10.06 -18.84 -3.20
CA VAL A 198 11.42 -18.28 -3.05
C VAL A 198 11.36 -16.94 -2.31
N PHE A 199 10.49 -16.02 -2.74
CA PHE A 199 10.35 -14.71 -2.10
C PHE A 199 9.74 -14.83 -0.69
N ALA A 200 8.73 -15.68 -0.52
CA ALA A 200 8.14 -15.94 0.80
C ALA A 200 9.18 -16.52 1.79
N THR A 201 10.06 -17.40 1.32
CA THR A 201 11.15 -17.98 2.12
C THR A 201 12.18 -16.92 2.51
N ILE A 202 12.54 -16.00 1.59
CA ILE A 202 13.42 -14.87 1.91
C ILE A 202 12.80 -14.03 3.03
N VAL A 203 11.51 -13.69 2.93
CA VAL A 203 10.79 -12.95 3.97
C VAL A 203 10.83 -13.70 5.31
N LEU A 204 10.52 -15.01 5.32
CA LEU A 204 10.54 -15.82 6.54
C LEU A 204 11.92 -15.84 7.21
N VAL A 205 12.97 -16.16 6.45
CA VAL A 205 14.33 -16.25 6.95
C VAL A 205 14.77 -14.91 7.52
N MET A 206 14.57 -13.81 6.77
CA MET A 206 14.94 -12.47 7.21
C MET A 206 14.22 -12.09 8.52
N MET A 207 12.91 -12.33 8.61
CA MET A 207 12.12 -12.02 9.80
C MET A 207 12.51 -12.82 11.05
N MET A 208 13.27 -13.93 10.92
CA MET A 208 13.73 -14.70 12.09
C MET A 208 14.63 -13.89 13.03
N LYS A 209 15.46 -12.97 12.52
CA LYS A 209 16.34 -12.13 13.37
C LYS A 209 16.15 -10.63 13.17
N LEU A 210 15.12 -10.19 12.45
CA LEU A 210 14.78 -8.77 12.40
C LEU A 210 14.04 -8.33 13.69
N PRO A 211 14.15 -7.05 14.08
CA PRO A 211 13.51 -6.53 15.28
C PRO A 211 11.98 -6.47 15.16
N GLU A 212 11.29 -6.41 16.30
CA GLU A 212 9.89 -5.99 16.35
C GLU A 212 9.80 -4.45 16.26
N SER A 213 8.61 -3.92 16.00
CA SER A 213 8.38 -2.47 16.04
C SER A 213 8.61 -1.87 17.43
N PRO A 214 9.48 -0.84 17.59
CA PRO A 214 9.68 -0.18 18.87
C PRO A 214 8.42 0.55 19.35
N ARG A 215 7.63 1.10 18.41
CA ARG A 215 6.37 1.78 18.73
C ARG A 215 5.32 0.81 19.24
N TRP A 216 5.22 -0.36 18.63
CA TRP A 216 4.31 -1.41 19.10
C TRP A 216 4.70 -1.91 20.49
N LEU A 217 6.00 -2.05 20.78
CA LEU A 217 6.46 -2.46 22.11
C LEU A 217 6.11 -1.43 23.19
N LEU A 218 6.28 -0.14 22.91
CA LEU A 218 5.94 0.93 23.84
C LEU A 218 4.45 0.99 24.16
N THR A 219 3.57 0.78 23.18
CA THR A 219 2.12 0.72 23.43
C THR A 219 1.70 -0.51 24.25
N HIS A 220 2.57 -1.50 24.37
CA HIS A 220 2.38 -2.71 25.18
C HIS A 220 3.18 -2.68 26.50
N GLY A 221 3.75 -1.52 26.88
CA GLY A 221 4.52 -1.36 28.11
C GLY A 221 5.88 -2.07 28.11
N ARG A 222 6.35 -2.57 26.96
CA ARG A 222 7.62 -3.30 26.82
C ARG A 222 8.78 -2.34 26.55
N ARG A 223 9.01 -1.42 27.50
CA ARG A 223 9.95 -0.29 27.35
C ARG A 223 11.39 -0.74 27.12
N GLU A 224 11.89 -1.71 27.87
CA GLU A 224 13.29 -2.17 27.79
C GLU A 224 13.64 -2.74 26.41
N GLU A 225 12.71 -3.51 25.82
CA GLU A 225 12.87 -4.05 24.47
C GLU A 225 12.81 -2.94 23.41
N ALA A 226 11.94 -1.95 23.60
CA ALA A 226 11.85 -0.81 22.70
C ALA A 226 13.15 0.01 22.68
N VAL A 227 13.74 0.29 23.85
CA VAL A 227 15.05 0.97 23.96
C VAL A 227 16.13 0.18 23.21
N THR A 228 16.16 -1.15 23.40
CA THR A 228 17.12 -2.03 22.73
C THR A 228 16.97 -2.00 21.21
N ILE A 229 15.75 -1.97 20.70
CA ILE A 229 15.50 -1.89 19.26
C ILE A 229 15.87 -0.52 18.70
N LEU A 230 15.49 0.57 19.38
CA LEU A 230 15.87 1.92 18.95
C LEU A 230 17.39 2.12 18.96
N ALA A 231 18.09 1.60 19.95
CA ALA A 231 19.55 1.56 19.99
C ALA A 231 20.14 0.88 18.75
N GLY A 232 19.62 -0.30 18.40
CA GLY A 232 20.03 -1.01 17.18
C GLY A 232 19.64 -0.30 15.87
N LEU A 233 18.51 0.40 15.83
CA LEU A 233 18.07 1.18 14.65
C LEU A 233 18.88 2.45 14.44
N ASN A 234 19.32 3.09 15.52
CA ASN A 234 20.17 4.28 15.50
C ASN A 234 21.67 3.95 15.39
N GLY A 235 22.07 2.71 15.70
CA GLY A 235 23.48 2.34 15.72
C GLY A 235 24.22 2.88 16.94
N GLN A 236 23.51 3.13 18.02
CA GLN A 236 24.02 3.79 19.23
C GLN A 236 23.78 2.93 20.47
N PRO A 237 24.55 3.14 21.55
CA PRO A 237 24.26 2.55 22.86
C PRO A 237 22.87 2.92 23.38
N ARG A 238 22.31 2.06 24.24
CA ARG A 238 20.96 2.21 24.81
C ARG A 238 20.78 3.48 25.65
N ASP A 239 21.84 3.98 26.23
CA ASP A 239 21.95 5.17 27.08
C ASP A 239 22.31 6.45 26.31
N SER A 240 22.47 6.37 24.99
CA SER A 240 22.76 7.54 24.16
C SER A 240 21.63 8.59 24.24
N HIS A 241 22.02 9.86 24.13
CA HIS A 241 21.08 10.99 24.16
C HIS A 241 20.02 10.87 23.07
N ASP A 242 20.40 10.50 21.85
CA ASP A 242 19.48 10.37 20.71
C ASP A 242 18.41 9.30 20.94
N VAL A 243 18.80 8.12 21.46
CA VAL A 243 17.85 7.04 21.77
C VAL A 243 16.89 7.47 22.88
N THR A 244 17.40 8.14 23.92
CA THR A 244 16.59 8.60 25.05
C THR A 244 15.59 9.68 24.62
N THR A 245 16.03 10.64 23.81
CA THR A 245 15.18 11.69 23.24
C THR A 245 14.12 11.09 22.33
N GLN A 246 14.47 10.17 21.45
CA GLN A 246 13.52 9.50 20.55
C GLN A 246 12.47 8.68 21.33
N MET A 247 12.91 7.96 22.38
CA MET A 247 12.01 7.26 23.30
C MET A 247 11.00 8.22 23.93
N ALA A 248 11.48 9.33 24.51
CA ALA A 248 10.62 10.32 25.15
C ALA A 248 9.61 10.94 24.16
N THR A 249 10.04 11.22 22.94
CA THR A 249 9.15 11.74 21.87
C THR A 249 8.06 10.73 21.51
N ILE A 250 8.39 9.45 21.35
CA ILE A 250 7.40 8.41 21.04
C ILE A 250 6.42 8.22 22.21
N GLU A 251 6.91 8.20 23.44
CA GLU A 251 6.07 8.05 24.64
C GLU A 251 5.13 9.23 24.84
N LYS A 252 5.60 10.47 24.65
CA LYS A 252 4.76 11.68 24.66
C LYS A 252 3.67 11.59 23.59
N ALA A 253 4.01 11.15 22.38
CA ALA A 253 3.03 10.99 21.30
C ALA A 253 1.99 9.90 21.60
N ILE A 254 2.40 8.79 22.23
CA ILE A 254 1.48 7.73 22.71
C ILE A 254 0.55 8.27 23.80
N ALA A 255 1.08 9.02 24.77
CA ALA A 255 0.30 9.63 25.84
C ALA A 255 -0.72 10.65 25.29
N ALA A 256 -0.30 11.53 24.38
CA ALA A 256 -1.16 12.52 23.71
C ALA A 256 -2.24 11.86 22.85
N ALA A 257 -1.96 10.71 22.23
CA ALA A 257 -2.96 9.92 21.53
C ALA A 257 -4.00 9.27 22.46
N GLY A 258 -3.93 9.49 23.77
CA GLY A 258 -4.81 8.91 24.77
C GLY A 258 -4.54 7.41 25.02
N HIS A 259 -3.39 6.90 24.59
CA HIS A 259 -2.99 5.51 24.81
C HIS A 259 -2.33 5.35 26.19
N LYS A 260 -2.97 5.84 27.26
CA LYS A 260 -2.61 5.48 28.65
C LYS A 260 -3.04 4.02 28.91
N GLY A 261 -2.42 3.06 28.21
CA GLY A 261 -2.68 1.61 28.33
C GLY A 261 -3.97 1.09 27.66
N GLY A 262 -4.76 1.93 26.99
CA GLY A 262 -6.01 1.54 26.35
C GLY A 262 -5.92 1.34 24.83
N LYS A 263 -6.58 0.29 24.30
CA LYS A 263 -6.76 0.08 22.86
C LYS A 263 -7.65 1.18 22.28
N THR A 264 -7.22 1.88 21.22
CA THR A 264 -8.11 2.79 20.48
C THR A 264 -9.32 2.01 19.97
N PRO A 265 -10.57 2.32 20.36
CA PRO A 265 -11.72 1.57 19.89
C PRO A 265 -11.93 1.81 18.39
N PHE A 266 -12.47 0.83 17.66
CA PHE A 266 -12.74 0.99 16.22
C PHE A 266 -13.72 2.14 15.96
N SER A 267 -14.65 2.40 16.89
CA SER A 267 -15.55 3.55 16.85
C SER A 267 -14.85 4.91 16.78
N ALA A 268 -13.59 5.03 17.25
CA ALA A 268 -12.84 6.28 17.17
C ALA A 268 -12.61 6.74 15.72
N LEU A 269 -12.59 5.81 14.76
CA LEU A 269 -12.48 6.11 13.33
C LEU A 269 -13.68 6.91 12.79
N PHE A 270 -14.84 6.82 13.44
CA PHE A 270 -16.08 7.45 12.96
C PHE A 270 -16.33 8.83 13.61
N THR A 271 -15.32 9.40 14.27
CA THR A 271 -15.44 10.72 14.92
C THR A 271 -15.04 11.86 13.98
N GLY A 272 -15.71 13.01 14.11
CA GLY A 272 -15.60 14.15 13.18
C GLY A 272 -15.10 15.47 13.80
N GLY A 273 -14.50 15.44 15.00
CA GLY A 273 -14.00 16.63 15.70
C GLY A 273 -12.81 17.32 15.03
N LYS A 274 -12.00 18.07 15.77
CA LYS A 274 -10.84 18.83 15.23
C LYS A 274 -9.88 17.97 14.38
N THR A 275 -9.64 16.72 14.78
CA THR A 275 -8.80 15.76 14.05
C THR A 275 -9.46 15.14 12.82
N GLN A 276 -10.80 15.26 12.70
CA GLN A 276 -11.60 14.77 11.58
C GLN A 276 -11.31 13.31 11.19
N HIS A 277 -11.20 12.40 12.17
CA HIS A 277 -10.80 11.00 11.96
C HIS A 277 -11.60 10.30 10.84
N PHE A 278 -12.92 10.48 10.78
CA PHE A 278 -13.76 9.87 9.75
C PHE A 278 -13.47 10.37 8.34
N ARG A 279 -13.22 11.67 8.18
CA ARG A 279 -12.88 12.25 6.86
C ARG A 279 -11.55 11.70 6.37
N ARG A 280 -10.55 11.61 7.26
CA ARG A 280 -9.23 11.07 6.94
C ARG A 280 -9.26 9.58 6.61
N LEU A 281 -10.10 8.82 7.32
CA LEU A 281 -10.40 7.44 6.97
C LEU A 281 -10.94 7.34 5.54
N ILE A 282 -11.96 8.14 5.20
CA ILE A 282 -12.56 8.14 3.85
C ILE A 282 -11.52 8.54 2.80
N LEU A 283 -10.67 9.54 3.05
CA LEU A 283 -9.60 9.92 2.12
C LEU A 283 -8.64 8.75 1.86
N GLY A 284 -8.21 8.06 2.92
CA GLY A 284 -7.33 6.90 2.78
C GLY A 284 -8.00 5.68 2.13
N ALA A 285 -9.29 5.41 2.40
CA ALA A 285 -10.00 4.29 1.80
C ALA A 285 -10.39 4.58 0.34
N SER A 286 -10.83 5.80 0.05
CA SER A 286 -11.21 6.22 -1.31
C SER A 286 -10.03 6.23 -2.27
N SER A 287 -8.81 6.54 -1.81
CA SER A 287 -7.63 6.50 -2.68
C SER A 287 -7.36 5.07 -3.18
N GLN A 288 -7.53 4.07 -2.31
CA GLN A 288 -7.40 2.65 -2.66
C GLN A 288 -8.53 2.19 -3.58
N MET A 289 -9.78 2.60 -3.30
CA MET A 289 -10.91 2.33 -4.18
C MET A 289 -10.68 2.91 -5.59
N MET A 290 -10.27 4.18 -5.69
CA MET A 290 -10.01 4.83 -6.98
C MET A 290 -8.85 4.17 -7.73
N GLN A 291 -7.82 3.70 -7.01
CA GLN A 291 -6.73 2.93 -7.63
C GLN A 291 -7.29 1.71 -8.38
N GLN A 292 -8.13 0.91 -7.73
CA GLN A 292 -8.70 -0.31 -8.30
C GLN A 292 -9.68 0.00 -9.43
N LEU A 293 -10.62 0.92 -9.19
CA LEU A 293 -11.64 1.31 -10.16
C LEU A 293 -11.08 2.11 -11.35
N SER A 294 -9.82 2.55 -11.30
CA SER A 294 -9.15 3.14 -12.46
C SER A 294 -8.87 2.14 -13.59
N GLY A 295 -9.00 0.83 -13.31
CA GLY A 295 -8.76 -0.26 -14.27
C GLY A 295 -7.37 -0.87 -14.22
N CYS A 296 -6.55 -0.61 -13.20
CA CYS A 296 -5.15 -1.02 -13.20
C CYS A 296 -4.98 -2.53 -13.24
N ASN A 297 -5.74 -3.23 -12.41
CA ASN A 297 -5.72 -4.69 -12.34
C ASN A 297 -6.39 -5.34 -13.56
N ALA A 298 -7.36 -4.68 -14.19
CA ALA A 298 -7.87 -5.11 -15.49
C ALA A 298 -6.75 -5.17 -16.53
N VAL A 299 -5.94 -4.10 -16.60
CA VAL A 299 -4.79 -4.02 -17.52
C VAL A 299 -3.66 -4.97 -17.13
N ILE A 300 -3.38 -5.18 -15.83
CA ILE A 300 -2.27 -6.04 -15.38
C ILE A 300 -2.61 -7.53 -15.57
N TYR A 301 -3.78 -7.98 -15.09
CA TYR A 301 -4.16 -9.40 -15.09
C TYR A 301 -4.61 -9.90 -16.45
N TYR A 302 -5.27 -9.05 -17.24
CA TYR A 302 -5.91 -9.48 -18.48
C TYR A 302 -5.26 -8.84 -19.71
N PHE A 303 -4.04 -8.30 -19.59
CA PHE A 303 -3.34 -7.67 -20.73
C PHE A 303 -3.34 -8.55 -22.00
N PRO A 304 -2.95 -9.83 -21.94
CA PRO A 304 -2.90 -10.66 -23.14
C PRO A 304 -4.29 -10.85 -23.75
N ILE A 305 -5.31 -10.98 -22.90
CA ILE A 305 -6.69 -11.15 -23.30
C ILE A 305 -7.23 -9.87 -23.94
N LEU A 306 -6.94 -8.70 -23.39
CA LEU A 306 -7.28 -7.40 -23.98
C LEU A 306 -6.65 -7.27 -25.39
N PHE A 307 -5.40 -7.69 -25.57
CA PHE A 307 -4.73 -7.67 -26.87
C PHE A 307 -5.25 -8.72 -27.86
N GLN A 308 -5.61 -9.92 -27.40
CA GLN A 308 -6.17 -10.95 -28.27
C GLN A 308 -7.62 -10.60 -28.66
N LYS A 309 -8.49 -10.32 -27.69
CA LYS A 309 -9.92 -10.09 -27.91
C LYS A 309 -10.24 -8.72 -28.51
N SER A 310 -9.57 -7.64 -28.08
CA SER A 310 -9.87 -6.30 -28.60
C SER A 310 -9.05 -5.93 -29.84
N ILE A 311 -7.81 -6.42 -29.98
CA ILE A 311 -6.89 -6.02 -31.07
C ILE A 311 -6.75 -7.12 -32.14
N GLY A 312 -7.06 -8.39 -31.81
CA GLY A 312 -6.98 -9.51 -32.76
C GLY A 312 -5.56 -10.01 -33.00
N THR A 313 -4.65 -9.80 -32.04
CA THR A 313 -3.27 -10.31 -32.12
C THR A 313 -3.21 -11.81 -31.84
N ASP A 314 -2.21 -12.50 -32.39
CA ASP A 314 -1.94 -13.90 -32.04
C ASP A 314 -1.48 -14.02 -30.58
N HIS A 315 -1.67 -15.20 -29.99
CA HIS A 315 -1.38 -15.47 -28.58
C HIS A 315 0.08 -15.15 -28.19
N ASN A 316 1.04 -15.54 -29.03
CA ASN A 316 2.46 -15.36 -28.73
C ASN A 316 2.85 -13.88 -28.76
N LEU A 317 2.36 -13.13 -29.75
CA LEU A 317 2.56 -11.69 -29.82
C LEU A 317 1.89 -10.97 -28.64
N ALA A 318 0.67 -11.37 -28.26
CA ALA A 318 -0.03 -10.79 -27.11
C ALA A 318 0.73 -11.00 -25.80
N LEU A 319 1.27 -12.20 -25.57
CA LEU A 319 2.14 -12.47 -24.43
C LEU A 319 3.42 -11.62 -24.48
N LEU A 320 4.10 -11.55 -25.64
CA LEU A 320 5.31 -10.74 -25.78
C LEU A 320 5.04 -9.25 -25.48
N LEU A 321 3.94 -8.71 -26.00
CA LEU A 321 3.53 -7.34 -25.75
C LEU A 321 3.17 -7.10 -24.27
N GLY A 322 2.58 -8.08 -23.59
CA GLY A 322 2.38 -8.03 -22.15
C GLY A 322 3.70 -8.00 -21.37
N GLY A 323 4.70 -8.76 -21.81
CA GLY A 323 6.04 -8.72 -21.23
C GLY A 323 6.68 -7.33 -21.37
N VAL A 324 6.57 -6.72 -22.55
CA VAL A 324 7.00 -5.33 -22.78
C VAL A 324 6.21 -4.35 -21.92
N ASN A 325 4.91 -4.57 -21.73
CA ASN A 325 4.07 -3.73 -20.88
C ASN A 325 4.55 -3.76 -19.42
N MET A 326 4.98 -4.92 -18.92
CA MET A 326 5.54 -5.02 -17.57
C MET A 326 6.92 -4.37 -17.43
N ILE A 327 7.70 -4.29 -18.51
CA ILE A 327 8.95 -3.51 -18.53
C ILE A 327 8.62 -2.01 -18.38
N ILE A 328 7.69 -1.52 -19.20
CA ILE A 328 7.24 -0.12 -19.14
C ILE A 328 6.68 0.18 -17.75
N TYR A 329 5.81 -0.68 -17.24
CA TYR A 329 5.23 -0.55 -15.91
C TYR A 329 6.30 -0.43 -14.83
N SER A 330 7.31 -1.32 -14.84
CA SER A 330 8.41 -1.30 -13.88
C SER A 330 9.26 -0.03 -13.99
N ILE A 331 9.63 0.39 -15.21
CA ILE A 331 10.41 1.61 -15.43
C ILE A 331 9.67 2.81 -14.86
N PHE A 332 8.40 3.00 -15.25
CA PHE A 332 7.62 4.14 -14.77
C PHE A 332 7.30 4.05 -13.27
N ALA A 333 7.10 2.86 -12.72
CA ALA A 333 6.98 2.66 -11.27
C ALA A 333 8.21 3.19 -10.50
N THR A 334 9.43 2.97 -11.01
CA THR A 334 10.64 3.52 -10.37
C THR A 334 10.76 5.05 -10.47
N THR A 335 10.15 5.69 -11.47
CA THR A 335 10.18 7.16 -11.58
C THR A 335 9.47 7.84 -10.41
N SER A 336 8.45 7.18 -9.84
CA SER A 336 7.71 7.67 -8.67
C SER A 336 8.61 7.87 -7.44
N TRP A 337 9.70 7.11 -7.32
CA TRP A 337 10.66 7.19 -6.21
C TRP A 337 11.35 8.55 -6.12
N PHE A 338 11.50 9.22 -7.26
CA PHE A 338 12.11 10.55 -7.37
C PHE A 338 11.06 11.66 -7.49
N ALA A 339 9.91 11.35 -8.09
CA ALA A 339 8.86 12.32 -8.34
C ALA A 339 8.05 12.67 -7.09
N VAL A 340 7.82 11.73 -6.17
CA VAL A 340 6.90 11.90 -5.03
C VAL A 340 7.25 13.09 -4.14
N GLU A 341 8.54 13.26 -3.83
CA GLU A 341 9.02 14.34 -2.97
C GLU A 341 9.17 15.67 -3.70
N ARG A 342 9.37 15.66 -5.02
CA ARG A 342 9.59 16.87 -5.82
C ARG A 342 8.30 17.50 -6.33
N VAL A 343 7.34 16.67 -6.74
CA VAL A 343 6.09 17.10 -7.37
C VAL A 343 4.98 17.26 -6.34
N GLY A 344 4.99 16.43 -5.30
CA GLY A 344 3.94 16.37 -4.28
C GLY A 344 2.83 15.38 -4.62
N ARG A 345 2.15 14.89 -3.59
CA ARG A 345 1.21 13.76 -3.69
C ARG A 345 -0.05 14.18 -4.45
N ARG A 346 -0.59 15.37 -4.15
CA ARG A 346 -1.84 15.86 -4.77
C ARG A 346 -1.66 16.09 -6.26
N LYS A 347 -0.54 16.69 -6.67
CA LYS A 347 -0.25 16.94 -8.09
C LYS A 347 -0.07 15.63 -8.86
N LEU A 348 0.63 14.65 -8.29
CA LEU A 348 0.80 13.34 -8.94
C LEU A 348 -0.53 12.60 -9.12
N PHE A 349 -1.42 12.61 -8.12
CA PHE A 349 -2.77 12.06 -8.28
C PHE A 349 -3.51 12.69 -9.47
N LEU A 350 -3.52 14.03 -9.58
CA LEU A 350 -4.19 14.73 -10.68
C LEU A 350 -3.56 14.45 -12.05
N ILE A 351 -2.22 14.49 -12.15
CA ILE A 351 -1.49 14.19 -13.39
C ILE A 351 -1.79 12.76 -13.83
N GLY A 352 -1.72 11.82 -12.89
CA GLY A 352 -2.00 10.42 -13.11
C GLY A 352 -3.41 10.18 -13.64
N THR A 353 -4.41 10.77 -12.99
CA THR A 353 -5.81 10.64 -13.38
C THR A 353 -6.06 11.16 -14.79
N VAL A 354 -5.50 12.33 -15.13
CA VAL A 354 -5.64 12.89 -16.49
C VAL A 354 -4.97 11.96 -17.51
N GLY A 355 -3.74 11.53 -17.24
CA GLY A 355 -3.01 10.63 -18.13
C GLY A 355 -3.73 9.30 -18.35
N GLN A 356 -4.21 8.66 -17.29
CA GLN A 356 -4.98 7.42 -17.36
C GLN A 356 -6.31 7.62 -18.09
N CYS A 357 -7.03 8.72 -17.82
CA CYS A 357 -8.29 9.05 -18.50
C CYS A 357 -8.08 9.20 -20.01
N LEU A 358 -7.12 10.01 -20.44
CA LEU A 358 -6.82 10.21 -21.86
C LEU A 358 -6.38 8.92 -22.56
N SER A 359 -5.61 8.08 -21.86
CA SER A 359 -5.16 6.78 -22.34
C SER A 359 -6.34 5.81 -22.57
N MET A 360 -7.32 5.82 -21.65
CA MET A 360 -8.55 5.04 -21.77
C MET A 360 -9.50 5.59 -22.85
N ILE A 361 -9.58 6.93 -23.01
CA ILE A 361 -10.32 7.57 -24.12
C ILE A 361 -9.72 7.18 -25.47
N LEU A 362 -8.38 7.17 -25.59
CA LEU A 362 -7.69 6.74 -26.79
C LEU A 362 -8.03 5.28 -27.10
N SER A 363 -7.98 4.39 -26.10
CA SER A 363 -8.31 2.97 -26.27
C SER A 363 -9.77 2.77 -26.67
N PHE A 364 -10.69 3.45 -26.00
CA PHE A 364 -12.11 3.47 -26.34
C PHE A 364 -12.33 3.91 -27.79
N GLY A 365 -11.84 5.09 -28.18
CA GLY A 365 -12.06 5.63 -29.53
C GLY A 365 -11.43 4.80 -30.64
N ALA A 366 -10.27 4.20 -30.37
CA ALA A 366 -9.54 3.33 -31.30
C ALA A 366 -10.25 2.00 -31.59
N LEU A 367 -11.09 1.50 -30.68
CA LEU A 367 -11.77 0.22 -30.82
C LEU A 367 -13.16 0.31 -31.47
N ILE A 368 -13.77 1.51 -31.52
CA ILE A 368 -15.08 1.73 -32.17
C ILE A 368 -15.08 1.30 -33.66
N PRO A 369 -14.08 1.65 -34.48
CA PRO A 369 -14.11 1.34 -35.92
C PRO A 369 -13.96 -0.15 -36.23
N GLY A 370 -13.45 -0.96 -35.29
CA GLY A 370 -13.23 -2.40 -35.48
C GLY A 370 -12.20 -2.76 -36.56
N THR A 371 -11.29 -1.85 -36.92
CA THR A 371 -10.24 -2.12 -37.91
C THR A 371 -8.90 -2.43 -37.24
N ALA A 372 -8.08 -3.28 -37.86
CA ALA A 372 -6.75 -3.62 -37.36
C ALA A 372 -5.83 -2.39 -37.25
N SER A 373 -5.97 -1.41 -38.16
CA SER A 373 -5.19 -0.16 -38.11
C SER A 373 -5.58 0.69 -36.91
N ALA A 374 -6.88 0.90 -36.67
CA ALA A 374 -7.38 1.67 -35.54
C ALA A 374 -7.00 1.01 -34.21
N SER A 375 -7.06 -0.32 -34.12
CA SER A 375 -6.76 -1.09 -32.90
C SER A 375 -5.31 -0.92 -32.40
N LYS A 376 -4.37 -0.50 -33.26
CA LYS A 376 -3.01 -0.10 -32.83
C LYS A 376 -3.04 1.12 -31.90
N GLY A 377 -3.99 2.04 -32.09
CA GLY A 377 -4.21 3.16 -31.19
C GLY A 377 -4.62 2.70 -29.79
N ALA A 378 -5.37 1.60 -29.67
CA ALA A 378 -5.73 1.02 -28.39
C ALA A 378 -4.53 0.41 -27.65
N ALA A 379 -3.61 -0.22 -28.39
CA ALA A 379 -2.33 -0.65 -27.81
C ALA A 379 -1.56 0.53 -27.21
N VAL A 380 -1.43 1.64 -27.95
CA VAL A 380 -0.77 2.86 -27.44
C VAL A 380 -1.47 3.38 -26.19
N GLY A 381 -2.80 3.39 -26.18
CA GLY A 381 -3.60 3.75 -25.01
C GLY A 381 -3.29 2.87 -23.79
N LEU A 382 -3.21 1.55 -23.95
CA LEU A 382 -2.88 0.65 -22.85
C LEU A 382 -1.44 0.83 -22.32
N PHE A 383 -0.45 1.01 -23.20
CA PHE A 383 0.94 1.28 -22.79
C PHE A 383 1.09 2.64 -22.09
N THR A 384 0.42 3.68 -22.59
CA THR A 384 0.45 5.00 -21.96
C THR A 384 -0.30 5.00 -20.63
N TYR A 385 -1.41 4.25 -20.52
CA TYR A 385 -2.13 4.05 -19.27
C TYR A 385 -1.22 3.46 -18.19
N ILE A 386 -0.51 2.37 -18.47
CA ILE A 386 0.33 1.71 -17.45
C ILE A 386 1.52 2.58 -17.05
N ALA A 387 2.05 3.38 -17.98
CA ALA A 387 3.12 4.34 -17.72
C ALA A 387 2.66 5.43 -16.73
N PHE A 388 1.50 6.05 -16.98
CA PHE A 388 0.95 7.04 -16.05
C PHE A 388 0.59 6.42 -14.71
N PHE A 389 -0.04 5.24 -14.71
CA PHE A 389 -0.36 4.52 -13.48
C PHE A 389 0.88 4.22 -12.64
N GLY A 390 1.92 3.64 -13.24
CA GLY A 390 3.19 3.34 -12.57
C GLY A 390 3.87 4.59 -12.01
N ALA A 391 3.97 5.66 -12.80
CA ALA A 391 4.63 6.90 -12.38
C ALA A 391 3.90 7.67 -11.28
N THR A 392 2.60 7.44 -11.10
CA THR A 392 1.75 8.24 -10.22
C THR A 392 0.96 7.37 -9.24
N TRP A 393 -0.10 6.71 -9.70
CA TRP A 393 -1.11 6.05 -8.87
C TRP A 393 -0.65 4.77 -8.18
N LEU A 394 0.45 4.14 -8.59
CA LEU A 394 0.91 2.90 -7.97
C LEU A 394 1.25 3.07 -6.46
N PRO A 395 2.20 3.94 -6.06
CA PRO A 395 2.58 4.04 -4.65
C PRO A 395 1.65 4.94 -3.82
N LEU A 396 0.95 5.91 -4.44
CA LEU A 396 0.27 6.97 -3.69
C LEU A 396 -0.84 6.45 -2.76
N PRO A 397 -1.71 5.50 -3.15
CA PRO A 397 -2.75 4.96 -2.28
C PRO A 397 -2.23 4.15 -1.09
N TRP A 398 -0.97 3.66 -1.15
CA TRP A 398 -0.30 3.02 -0.02
C TRP A 398 0.36 4.04 0.90
N LEU A 399 0.87 5.13 0.33
CA LEU A 399 1.52 6.21 1.06
C LEU A 399 0.54 7.15 1.76
N TYR A 400 -0.49 7.60 1.05
CA TYR A 400 -1.40 8.67 1.47
C TYR A 400 -2.16 8.37 2.77
N PRO A 401 -2.71 7.16 2.99
CA PRO A 401 -3.34 6.81 4.27
C PRO A 401 -2.37 6.91 5.45
N ALA A 402 -1.10 6.56 5.25
CA ALA A 402 -0.08 6.60 6.30
C ALA A 402 0.32 8.05 6.68
N GLU A 403 0.24 8.98 5.73
CA GLU A 403 0.53 10.41 5.95
C GLU A 403 -0.70 11.17 6.50
N ILE A 404 -1.91 10.87 6.03
CA ILE A 404 -3.11 11.65 6.38
C ILE A 404 -3.67 11.29 7.76
N ASN A 405 -3.49 10.05 8.22
CA ASN A 405 -4.13 9.58 9.45
C ASN A 405 -3.30 9.92 10.70
N PRO A 406 -3.96 10.44 11.75
CA PRO A 406 -3.30 10.83 12.99
C PRO A 406 -2.86 9.58 13.76
N LEU A 407 -1.83 9.73 14.60
CA LEU A 407 -1.20 8.61 15.30
C LEU A 407 -2.22 7.72 16.04
N LYS A 408 -3.23 8.34 16.67
CA LYS A 408 -4.29 7.64 17.42
C LYS A 408 -5.03 6.58 16.61
N THR A 409 -5.36 6.88 15.35
CA THR A 409 -6.20 6.02 14.51
C THR A 409 -5.45 5.39 13.34
N ARG A 410 -4.19 5.77 13.10
CA ARG A 410 -3.40 5.42 11.92
C ARG A 410 -3.39 3.94 11.60
N ALA A 411 -3.05 3.07 12.55
CA ALA A 411 -2.97 1.64 12.28
C ALA A 411 -4.30 1.06 11.78
N LYS A 412 -5.42 1.44 12.41
CA LYS A 412 -6.76 0.98 12.03
C LYS A 412 -7.25 1.60 10.73
N ALA A 413 -6.95 2.88 10.51
CA ALA A 413 -7.32 3.57 9.28
C ALA A 413 -6.55 3.02 8.07
N ASN A 414 -5.25 2.73 8.23
CA ASN A 414 -4.43 2.07 7.21
C ASN A 414 -4.94 0.67 6.91
N ALA A 415 -5.22 -0.16 7.93
CA ALA A 415 -5.78 -1.48 7.71
C ALA A 415 -7.17 -1.42 7.03
N THR A 416 -8.01 -0.44 7.38
CA THR A 416 -9.31 -0.24 6.69
C THR A 416 -9.13 0.20 5.23
N SER A 417 -8.11 1.01 4.95
CA SER A 417 -7.73 1.38 3.59
C SER A 417 -7.28 0.15 2.79
N THR A 418 -6.47 -0.74 3.36
CA THR A 418 -6.08 -2.02 2.74
C THR A 418 -7.28 -2.95 2.51
N VAL A 419 -8.22 -3.04 3.47
CA VAL A 419 -9.49 -3.75 3.28
C VAL A 419 -10.27 -3.18 2.09
N SER A 420 -10.32 -1.85 1.94
CA SER A 420 -10.94 -1.21 0.78
C SER A 420 -10.22 -1.55 -0.53
N ASN A 421 -8.88 -1.58 -0.54
CA ASN A 421 -8.10 -1.99 -1.71
C ASN A 421 -8.52 -3.38 -2.19
N TRP A 422 -8.49 -4.37 -1.30
CA TRP A 422 -8.75 -5.77 -1.67
C TRP A 422 -10.20 -6.03 -2.06
N LEU A 423 -11.15 -5.34 -1.43
CA LEU A 423 -12.56 -5.42 -1.81
C LEU A 423 -12.78 -4.93 -3.25
N TRP A 424 -12.23 -3.77 -3.60
CA TRP A 424 -12.40 -3.21 -4.95
C TRP A 424 -11.53 -3.89 -6.00
N ASN A 425 -10.41 -4.49 -5.58
CA ASN A 425 -9.60 -5.39 -6.41
C ASN A 425 -10.45 -6.59 -6.83
N PHE A 426 -11.04 -7.31 -5.86
CA PHE A 426 -11.95 -8.42 -6.16
C PHE A 426 -13.06 -8.00 -7.13
N PHE A 427 -13.74 -6.90 -6.83
CA PHE A 427 -14.82 -6.39 -7.66
C PHE A 427 -14.38 -6.16 -9.11
N ILE A 428 -13.29 -5.41 -9.33
CA ILE A 428 -12.87 -5.06 -10.69
C ILE A 428 -12.33 -6.27 -11.46
N VAL A 429 -11.56 -7.15 -10.81
CA VAL A 429 -10.98 -8.34 -11.45
C VAL A 429 -12.08 -9.35 -11.83
N MET A 430 -13.11 -9.49 -11.00
CA MET A 430 -14.26 -10.36 -11.26
C MET A 430 -15.06 -9.91 -12.49
N ILE A 431 -15.36 -8.61 -12.58
CA ILE A 431 -16.23 -8.10 -13.66
C ILE A 431 -15.50 -7.87 -14.98
N THR A 432 -14.18 -7.75 -14.98
CA THR A 432 -13.42 -7.34 -16.17
C THR A 432 -13.62 -8.28 -17.37
N PRO A 433 -13.48 -9.61 -17.27
CA PRO A 433 -13.69 -10.51 -18.40
C PRO A 433 -15.11 -10.38 -18.98
N VAL A 434 -16.11 -10.27 -18.10
CA VAL A 434 -17.53 -10.08 -18.48
C VAL A 434 -17.73 -8.75 -19.19
N MET A 435 -17.08 -7.67 -18.73
CA MET A 435 -17.15 -6.37 -19.40
C MET A 435 -16.51 -6.40 -20.78
N ILE A 436 -15.33 -7.02 -20.93
CA ILE A 436 -14.62 -7.11 -22.21
C ILE A 436 -15.50 -7.83 -23.25
N HIS A 437 -16.18 -8.91 -22.85
CA HIS A 437 -17.05 -9.67 -23.72
C HIS A 437 -18.41 -8.96 -23.97
N GLY A 438 -18.99 -8.36 -22.93
CA GLY A 438 -20.37 -7.89 -22.94
C GLY A 438 -20.58 -6.43 -23.32
N THR A 439 -19.54 -5.59 -23.42
CA THR A 439 -19.70 -4.13 -23.59
C THR A 439 -19.12 -3.59 -24.88
N GLY A 440 -20.00 -3.36 -25.86
CA GLY A 440 -19.66 -2.83 -27.17
C GLY A 440 -18.96 -3.85 -28.06
N THR A 441 -19.05 -3.67 -29.38
CA THR A 441 -18.34 -4.51 -30.35
C THR A 441 -16.83 -4.42 -30.09
N ASN A 442 -16.14 -5.55 -29.93
CA ASN A 442 -14.69 -5.61 -29.58
C ASN A 442 -14.32 -5.10 -28.17
N GLY A 443 -15.29 -4.93 -27.27
CA GLY A 443 -15.04 -4.60 -25.86
C GLY A 443 -14.75 -3.12 -25.58
N TRP A 444 -15.01 -2.20 -26.53
CA TRP A 444 -14.73 -0.77 -26.36
C TRP A 444 -15.43 -0.16 -25.13
N GLY A 445 -16.57 -0.71 -24.72
CA GLY A 445 -17.36 -0.23 -23.58
C GLY A 445 -16.62 -0.35 -22.24
N THR A 446 -15.72 -1.31 -22.14
CA THR A 446 -14.85 -1.50 -20.96
C THR A 446 -13.93 -0.30 -20.76
N TYR A 447 -13.31 0.16 -21.84
CA TYR A 447 -12.40 1.31 -21.82
C TYR A 447 -13.16 2.63 -21.63
N ALA A 448 -14.38 2.74 -22.18
CA ALA A 448 -15.26 3.87 -21.92
C ALA A 448 -15.65 3.97 -20.43
N PHE A 449 -15.96 2.84 -19.79
CA PHE A 449 -16.19 2.78 -18.34
C PHE A 449 -14.98 3.25 -17.55
N PHE A 450 -13.78 2.75 -17.85
CA PHE A 450 -12.56 3.18 -17.15
C PHE A 450 -12.24 4.66 -17.41
N ALA A 451 -12.46 5.17 -18.62
CA ALA A 451 -12.32 6.59 -18.93
C ALA A 451 -13.27 7.44 -18.06
N ALA A 452 -14.54 7.05 -17.97
CA ALA A 452 -15.54 7.74 -17.15
C ALA A 452 -15.17 7.72 -15.66
N MET A 453 -14.74 6.56 -15.14
CA MET A 453 -14.29 6.42 -13.75
C MET A 453 -13.11 7.36 -13.46
N ASN A 454 -12.07 7.35 -14.32
CA ASN A 454 -10.92 8.24 -14.16
C ASN A 454 -11.35 9.72 -14.25
N ALA A 455 -12.26 10.09 -15.16
CA ALA A 455 -12.79 11.45 -15.23
C ALA A 455 -13.48 11.88 -13.92
N CYS A 456 -14.25 10.98 -13.28
CA CYS A 456 -14.90 11.24 -12.00
C CYS A 456 -13.92 11.41 -10.82
N PHE A 457 -12.72 10.83 -10.89
CA PHE A 457 -11.73 10.97 -9.81
C PHE A 457 -11.11 12.36 -9.75
N PHE A 458 -10.98 13.05 -10.89
CA PHE A 458 -10.38 14.38 -10.95
C PHE A 458 -11.06 15.40 -10.01
N PRO A 459 -12.38 15.63 -10.06
CA PRO A 459 -13.03 16.56 -9.15
C PRO A 459 -12.91 16.12 -7.68
N ILE A 460 -12.99 14.81 -7.40
CA ILE A 460 -12.85 14.28 -6.03
C ILE A 460 -11.48 14.66 -5.45
N ILE A 461 -10.41 14.40 -6.19
CA ILE A 461 -9.05 14.71 -5.77
C ILE A 461 -8.86 16.23 -5.69
N TYR A 462 -9.37 16.96 -6.66
CA TYR A 462 -9.21 18.41 -6.70
C TYR A 462 -9.80 19.10 -5.46
N PHE A 463 -11.02 18.72 -5.06
CA PHE A 463 -11.75 19.37 -3.98
C PHE A 463 -11.47 18.79 -2.59
N PHE A 464 -11.12 17.50 -2.49
CA PHE A 464 -11.02 16.82 -1.19
C PHE A 464 -9.60 16.38 -0.80
N TYR A 465 -8.62 16.31 -1.70
CA TYR A 465 -7.29 15.81 -1.32
C TYR A 465 -6.34 16.98 -1.00
N PRO A 466 -5.94 17.18 0.28
CA PRO A 466 -4.88 18.13 0.64
C PRO A 466 -3.51 17.61 0.22
N GLU A 467 -2.58 18.53 0.02
CA GLU A 467 -1.16 18.20 -0.17
C GLU A 467 -0.53 17.81 1.17
N THR A 468 0.23 16.71 1.16
CA THR A 468 0.92 16.16 2.34
C THR A 468 2.44 16.21 2.21
N SER A 469 2.95 16.50 1.01
CA SER A 469 4.40 16.53 0.74
C SER A 469 5.12 17.57 1.60
N GLY A 470 6.25 17.17 2.17
CA GLY A 470 7.09 18.04 2.98
C GLY A 470 6.46 18.48 4.31
N ARG A 471 5.44 17.75 4.80
CA ARG A 471 4.79 18.02 6.08
C ARG A 471 5.11 16.95 7.12
N SER A 472 5.30 17.38 8.36
CA SER A 472 5.27 16.47 9.50
C SER A 472 3.84 15.94 9.70
N LEU A 473 3.70 14.82 10.41
CA LEU A 473 2.39 14.21 10.66
C LEU A 473 1.54 15.10 11.57
N GLU A 474 2.21 15.81 12.47
CA GLU A 474 1.67 16.77 13.41
C GLU A 474 1.16 18.02 12.67
N GLU A 475 1.86 18.50 11.63
CA GLU A 475 1.36 19.56 10.76
C GLU A 475 0.06 19.17 10.04
N ILE A 476 -0.09 17.91 9.63
CA ILE A 476 -1.35 17.42 9.05
C ILE A 476 -2.48 17.53 10.08
N ASP A 477 -2.22 17.27 11.37
CA ASP A 477 -3.18 17.49 12.46
C ASP A 477 -3.66 18.93 12.55
N LEU A 478 -2.76 19.89 12.39
CA LEU A 478 -3.08 21.31 12.35
C LEU A 478 -3.91 21.69 11.12
N ILE A 479 -3.62 21.14 9.93
CA ILE A 479 -4.38 21.41 8.71
C ILE A 479 -5.87 21.07 8.87
N PHE A 480 -6.17 19.89 9.44
CA PHE A 480 -7.55 19.47 9.63
C PHE A 480 -8.22 20.22 10.79
N ALA A 481 -7.47 20.52 11.86
CA ALA A 481 -7.98 21.32 12.97
C ALA A 481 -8.34 22.73 12.52
N LYS A 482 -7.46 23.39 11.75
CA LYS A 482 -7.71 24.68 11.12
C LYS A 482 -8.97 24.64 10.24
N GLY A 483 -9.08 23.63 9.38
CA GLY A 483 -10.28 23.43 8.56
C GLY A 483 -11.55 23.28 9.41
N TYR A 484 -11.47 22.60 10.55
CA TYR A 484 -12.58 22.42 11.47
C TYR A 484 -12.95 23.72 12.21
N THR A 485 -11.98 24.39 12.84
CA THR A 485 -12.21 25.57 13.70
C THR A 485 -12.61 26.79 12.89
N GLU A 486 -12.00 26.99 11.73
CA GLU A 486 -12.26 28.14 10.84
C GLU A 486 -13.36 27.83 9.81
N LYS A 487 -14.05 26.68 9.93
CA LYS A 487 -15.17 26.24 9.06
C LYS A 487 -14.85 26.33 7.56
N LYS A 488 -13.65 25.92 7.16
CA LYS A 488 -13.20 25.90 5.76
C LYS A 488 -12.70 24.53 5.32
N SER A 489 -12.51 24.37 4.00
CA SER A 489 -11.92 23.15 3.48
C SER A 489 -10.49 22.96 4.02
N TYR A 490 -10.19 21.76 4.51
CA TYR A 490 -8.84 21.37 4.91
C TYR A 490 -7.86 21.38 3.71
N VAL A 491 -8.36 21.30 2.47
CA VAL A 491 -7.55 21.53 1.26
C VAL A 491 -7.12 23.00 1.14
N THR A 492 -8.00 23.94 1.50
CA THR A 492 -7.65 25.37 1.54
C THR A 492 -6.73 25.66 2.73
N ALA A 493 -7.03 25.08 3.90
CA ALA A 493 -6.18 25.21 5.08
C ALA A 493 -4.74 24.74 4.80
N ALA A 494 -4.57 23.63 4.06
CA ALA A 494 -3.27 23.11 3.64
C ALA A 494 -2.48 24.08 2.74
N LYS A 495 -3.16 24.90 1.93
CA LYS A 495 -2.51 25.91 1.06
C LYS A 495 -2.09 27.16 1.83
N GLU A 496 -2.87 27.55 2.83
CA GLU A 496 -2.62 28.76 3.60
C GLU A 496 -1.61 28.58 4.73
N LEU A 497 -1.51 27.38 5.30
CA LEU A 497 -0.50 27.10 6.33
C LEU A 497 0.86 26.96 5.65
N PRO A 498 1.88 27.76 5.98
CA PRO A 498 3.24 27.50 5.52
C PRO A 498 3.80 26.23 6.19
N PRO A 499 4.81 25.56 5.60
CA PRO A 499 5.63 24.58 6.32
C PRO A 499 6.20 25.20 7.59
N MET A 500 6.16 24.44 8.69
CA MET A 500 6.55 24.92 10.02
C MET A 500 7.69 24.07 10.59
N GLU A 501 8.56 24.72 11.37
CA GLU A 501 9.57 24.03 12.18
C GLU A 501 8.90 23.38 13.42
N ASP A 502 9.52 22.36 14.01
CA ASP A 502 8.92 21.56 15.10
C ASP A 502 8.41 22.42 16.28
N HIS A 503 9.10 23.50 16.62
CA HIS A 503 8.69 24.41 17.71
C HIS A 503 7.40 25.19 17.39
N GLU A 504 7.24 25.66 16.15
CA GLU A 504 6.04 26.36 15.68
C GLU A 504 4.83 25.41 15.63
N VAL A 505 5.06 24.14 15.29
CA VAL A 505 4.03 23.10 15.32
C VAL A 505 3.47 22.94 16.74
N HIS A 506 4.33 22.94 17.76
CA HIS A 506 3.89 22.83 19.15
C HIS A 506 3.10 24.04 19.64
N GLU A 507 3.50 25.27 19.26
CA GLU A 507 2.73 26.48 19.58
C GLU A 507 1.36 26.47 18.94
N LYS A 508 1.29 26.15 17.65
CA LYS A 508 0.03 26.11 16.91
C LYS A 508 -0.86 24.95 17.31
N ALA A 509 -0.27 23.83 17.74
CA ALA A 509 -0.99 22.74 18.36
C ALA A 509 -1.70 23.20 19.65
N ARG A 510 -1.04 24.04 20.47
CA ARG A 510 -1.66 24.64 21.67
C ARG A 510 -2.81 25.58 21.28
N GLU A 511 -2.63 26.44 20.28
CA GLU A 511 -3.68 27.34 19.77
C GLU A 511 -4.94 26.57 19.34
N TYR A 512 -4.76 25.45 18.61
CA TYR A 512 -5.87 24.59 18.20
C TYR A 512 -6.33 23.61 19.30
N GLY A 513 -5.75 23.65 20.50
CA GLY A 513 -6.18 22.89 21.68
C GLY A 513 -5.78 21.41 21.68
N PHE A 514 -4.57 21.09 21.21
CA PHE A 514 -3.97 19.75 21.22
C PHE A 514 -3.01 19.48 22.40
N GLY A 515 -3.11 20.23 23.52
CA GLY A 515 -2.31 20.01 24.73
C GLY A 515 -2.97 19.07 25.75
N SER A 516 -2.19 18.57 26.71
CA SER A 516 -2.76 17.90 27.89
C SER A 516 -3.45 18.93 28.81
N ASP A 517 -4.44 18.51 29.62
CA ASP A 517 -5.10 19.41 30.58
C ASP A 517 -4.09 20.09 31.54
N ASP A 518 -2.94 19.47 31.79
CA ASP A 518 -1.86 20.03 32.61
C ASP A 518 -1.07 21.14 31.86
N ASP A 519 -0.88 21.00 30.55
CA ASP A 519 -0.24 22.04 29.71
C ASP A 519 -1.17 23.26 29.52
N ILE A 520 -2.49 23.02 29.45
CA ILE A 520 -3.50 24.08 29.36
C ILE A 520 -3.63 24.82 30.69
N LYS A 521 -3.57 24.11 31.84
CA LYS A 521 -3.57 24.73 33.18
C LYS A 521 -2.31 25.55 33.47
N ALA A 522 -1.14 25.10 33.02
CA ALA A 522 0.11 25.85 33.18
C ALA A 522 0.03 27.23 32.47
N SER A 523 -0.61 27.31 31.31
CA SER A 523 -0.79 28.58 30.58
C SER A 523 -1.75 29.57 31.27
N HIS A 524 -2.76 29.09 31.99
CA HIS A 524 -3.62 29.96 32.80
C HIS A 524 -2.84 30.59 33.95
N PHE A 525 -1.94 29.84 34.59
CA PHE A 525 -1.05 30.34 35.63
C PHE A 525 0.01 31.34 35.11
N GLU A 526 0.57 31.11 33.92
CA GLU A 526 1.53 32.06 33.30
C GLU A 526 0.84 33.36 32.84
N SER A 527 -0.42 33.31 32.37
CA SER A 527 -1.17 34.51 31.98
C SER A 527 -1.69 35.35 33.15
N GLU A 528 -1.88 34.75 34.33
CA GLU A 528 -2.26 35.46 35.56
C GLU A 528 -1.05 36.00 36.34
N GLY A 529 0.14 35.44 36.13
CA GLY A 529 1.38 35.85 36.80
C GLY A 529 1.99 37.17 36.33
N ASP A 530 1.65 37.64 35.12
CA ASP A 530 2.29 38.81 34.49
C ASP A 530 1.52 40.13 34.72
N ASN A 531 0.32 40.08 35.32
CA ASN A 531 -0.50 41.27 35.63
C ASN A 531 -0.45 41.69 37.11
N GLY A 532 0.49 41.14 37.89
CA GLY A 532 0.41 41.15 39.36
C GLY A 532 1.56 41.78 40.14
N VAL A 533 2.47 42.57 39.55
CA VAL A 533 3.47 43.32 40.34
C VAL A 533 3.80 44.68 39.70
N MET A 534 2.94 45.67 39.91
CA MET A 534 3.36 47.07 40.01
C MET A 534 3.19 47.49 41.47
N THR A 535 4.24 47.29 42.27
CA THR A 535 4.31 47.85 43.62
C THR A 535 4.92 49.24 43.57
N ASP A 536 4.13 50.18 44.10
CA ASP A 536 4.53 51.50 44.59
C ASP A 536 5.83 51.50 45.39
N SER A 537 6.41 52.72 45.43
CA SER A 537 7.27 53.32 46.46
C SER A 537 8.75 53.53 46.12
N ALA A 538 9.08 54.80 45.87
CA ALA A 538 10.29 55.42 46.41
C ALA A 538 10.03 56.93 46.60
N VAL A 539 10.01 57.33 47.87
CA VAL A 539 10.30 58.69 48.37
C VAL A 539 11.81 58.90 48.30
#